data_AF-R8BUG1-F1
#
_entry.id   AF-R8BUG1-F1
#
_cell.length_a   1.000
_cell.length_b   1.000
_cell.length_c   1.000
_cell.angle_alpha   90.00
_cell.angle_beta   90.00
_cell.angle_gamma   90.00
#
_symmetry.space_group_name_H-M   'P 1'
#
loop_
_entity.id
_entity.type
_entity.pdbx_description
1 polymer ?
#
loop_
_entity_poly.entity_id
_entity_poly.type
_entity_poly.pdbx_seq_one_letter_code
_entity_poly.pdbx_strand_id
1 'polypeptide(L)'
;MLHQQRSLLSAAAVAAAVTTTLAGPAVVPKHNVATETTIDLVDPPMVTEVVPVFSEILTSIETPGKITLGLGCGLLGLGCIAKTISIESPTVCTVTVVDTKTTTHVELIRVDLLSGTTTTVTNSVGNGDGANALAYNPLDNYLYARQGTKIVRIHADGTTDDILDLPSATTNVFVGDIDETGFFWVSNGGSDWYKIDMRPLSSTFGQFLANGTVAKPVSIADWVYFPFGGSYLYSLGAINKGISLVRFSLDTFSFSTVRTLPQLAYHTYGAQYGMNNGTLYASDNTDGTIWAIPIDGSDPWISSQGPKSSSNDGARCVWNLVI
;
A
#
# COMPACT_ATOMS: atom_id res chain seq x y z
N MET A 1 12.34 -26.43 29.80
CA MET A 1 11.57 -27.48 29.10
C MET A 1 10.13 -27.32 29.53
N LEU A 2 9.12 -27.04 28.71
CA LEU A 2 8.96 -26.98 27.26
C LEU A 2 7.84 -25.95 26.98
N HIS A 3 7.88 -25.35 25.80
CA HIS A 3 7.03 -24.26 25.31
C HIS A 3 5.50 -24.48 25.34
N GLN A 4 4.77 -23.41 25.68
CA GLN A 4 3.41 -23.16 25.21
C GLN A 4 3.49 -22.53 23.80
N GLN A 5 2.96 -23.20 22.78
CA GLN A 5 2.74 -22.61 21.45
C GLN A 5 1.30 -22.08 21.33
N ARG A 6 1.21 -20.86 20.81
CA ARG A 6 -0.02 -20.14 20.48
C ARG A 6 -0.78 -20.84 19.36
N SER A 7 -2.10 -20.90 19.48
CA SER A 7 -3.00 -21.43 18.45
C SER A 7 -3.04 -20.50 17.23
N LEU A 8 -2.66 -21.04 16.07
CA LEU A 8 -2.91 -20.45 14.75
C LEU A 8 -4.38 -20.72 14.36
N LEU A 9 -5.13 -19.67 14.02
CA LEU A 9 -6.37 -19.81 13.27
C LEU A 9 -6.02 -20.21 11.83
N SER A 10 -6.46 -21.40 11.43
CA SER A 10 -6.34 -21.92 10.07
C SER A 10 -7.42 -21.31 9.17
N ALA A 11 -7.03 -20.55 8.14
CA ALA A 11 -7.91 -20.25 7.01
C ALA A 11 -7.87 -21.44 6.04
N ALA A 12 -8.95 -22.22 6.02
CA ALA A 12 -9.12 -23.32 5.07
C ALA A 12 -9.66 -22.76 3.74
N ALA A 13 -8.84 -22.71 2.70
CA ALA A 13 -9.32 -22.59 1.33
C ALA A 13 -9.78 -23.98 0.86
N VAL A 14 -11.10 -24.20 0.87
CA VAL A 14 -11.74 -25.39 0.29
C VAL A 14 -12.70 -24.92 -0.79
N ALA A 15 -12.31 -25.07 -2.06
CA ALA A 15 -13.25 -25.12 -3.18
C ALA A 15 -13.35 -26.57 -3.65
N ALA A 16 -13.99 -27.39 -2.83
CA ALA A 16 -14.49 -28.71 -3.23
C ALA A 16 -15.92 -28.85 -2.66
N ALA A 17 -16.88 -28.16 -3.29
CA ALA A 17 -18.28 -28.53 -3.15
C ALA A 17 -18.64 -29.45 -4.33
N VAL A 18 -18.26 -30.73 -4.21
CA VAL A 18 -19.09 -31.80 -4.75
C VAL A 18 -20.00 -32.21 -3.60
N THR A 19 -21.22 -31.70 -3.60
CA THR A 19 -22.31 -32.30 -2.82
C THR A 19 -23.24 -33.01 -3.78
N THR A 20 -22.84 -34.21 -4.18
CA THR A 20 -23.78 -35.22 -4.67
C THR A 20 -24.51 -35.81 -3.47
N THR A 21 -25.80 -35.52 -3.34
CA THR A 21 -26.74 -36.47 -2.72
C THR A 21 -27.42 -37.25 -3.83
N LEU A 22 -26.75 -38.30 -4.31
CA LEU A 22 -27.39 -39.46 -4.92
C LEU A 22 -27.65 -40.48 -3.81
N ALA A 23 -28.85 -41.06 -3.81
CA ALA A 23 -29.29 -42.01 -2.80
C ALA A 23 -28.56 -43.37 -2.93
N GLY A 24 -28.03 -43.89 -1.82
CA GLY A 24 -27.72 -45.32 -1.63
C GLY A 24 -26.26 -45.76 -1.87
N PRO A 25 -25.83 -46.89 -1.26
CA PRO A 25 -24.47 -47.06 -0.76
C PRO A 25 -23.53 -47.75 -1.76
N ALA A 26 -22.35 -47.15 -1.99
CA ALA A 26 -21.20 -47.84 -2.56
C ALA A 26 -19.91 -47.29 -1.93
N VAL A 27 -19.04 -48.20 -1.49
CA VAL A 27 -17.70 -47.93 -0.95
C VAL A 27 -16.67 -48.17 -2.07
N VAL A 28 -15.48 -47.55 -1.91
CA VAL A 28 -14.16 -47.84 -2.52
C VAL A 28 -13.75 -46.84 -3.64
N PRO A 29 -12.46 -46.45 -3.82
CA PRO A 29 -11.30 -46.35 -2.90
C PRO A 29 -10.67 -44.93 -2.85
N LYS A 30 -9.80 -44.71 -1.85
CA LYS A 30 -8.82 -43.61 -1.84
C LYS A 30 -7.93 -43.68 -3.10
N HIS A 31 -7.90 -42.63 -3.90
CA HIS A 31 -6.78 -42.39 -4.82
C HIS A 31 -6.26 -40.95 -4.67
N ASN A 32 -4.98 -40.91 -4.28
CA ASN A 32 -4.03 -39.81 -4.17
C ASN A 32 -4.37 -38.56 -4.97
N VAL A 33 -4.58 -37.44 -4.27
CA VAL A 33 -4.34 -36.11 -4.84
C VAL A 33 -3.32 -35.42 -3.97
N ALA A 34 -2.25 -34.99 -4.64
CA ALA A 34 -1.01 -34.51 -4.07
C ALA A 34 -1.22 -33.31 -3.16
N THR A 35 -0.49 -33.36 -2.05
CA THR A 35 -0.20 -32.30 -1.12
C THR A 35 0.51 -31.11 -1.78
N GLU A 36 0.20 -29.93 -1.25
CA GLU A 36 1.00 -28.69 -1.24
C GLU A 36 1.11 -27.91 -2.56
N THR A 37 0.33 -26.83 -2.64
CA THR A 37 0.75 -25.62 -3.35
C THR A 37 1.08 -24.58 -2.28
N THR A 38 2.38 -24.43 -2.01
CA THR A 38 2.88 -23.34 -1.17
C THR A 38 2.75 -22.05 -1.99
N ILE A 39 1.84 -21.16 -1.59
CA ILE A 39 1.85 -19.77 -2.04
C ILE A 39 2.75 -19.02 -1.06
N ASP A 40 3.96 -18.68 -1.50
CA ASP A 40 4.85 -17.81 -0.75
C ASP A 40 4.25 -16.39 -0.68
N LEU A 41 3.60 -16.08 0.45
CA LEU A 41 3.17 -14.72 0.80
C LEU A 41 4.37 -13.96 1.37
N VAL A 42 5.25 -13.50 0.49
CA VAL A 42 6.37 -12.60 0.86
C VAL A 42 6.08 -11.19 0.34
N ASP A 43 4.92 -10.64 0.68
CA ASP A 43 4.65 -9.21 0.56
C ASP A 43 3.78 -8.72 1.74
N PRO A 44 4.33 -7.91 2.65
CA PRO A 44 3.59 -7.19 3.71
C PRO A 44 3.10 -5.80 3.24
N PRO A 45 2.22 -5.12 4.00
CA PRO A 45 0.99 -5.59 4.62
C PRO A 45 -0.19 -5.18 3.75
N MET A 46 -0.42 -5.90 2.65
CA MET A 46 -1.69 -5.78 1.95
C MET A 46 -2.61 -6.88 2.46
N VAL A 47 -3.74 -6.50 3.07
CA VAL A 47 -4.72 -7.49 3.51
C VAL A 47 -5.50 -7.93 2.28
N THR A 48 -5.32 -9.18 1.90
CA THR A 48 -6.06 -9.77 0.77
C THR A 48 -7.36 -10.37 1.28
N GLU A 49 -8.48 -9.72 0.98
CA GLU A 49 -9.82 -10.25 1.21
C GLU A 49 -10.32 -10.97 -0.05
N VAL A 50 -10.74 -12.22 0.10
CA VAL A 50 -11.40 -12.97 -0.98
C VAL A 50 -12.90 -12.95 -0.72
N VAL A 51 -13.62 -12.12 -1.46
CA VAL A 51 -15.08 -12.00 -1.35
C VAL A 51 -15.74 -12.94 -2.36
N PRO A 52 -16.54 -13.94 -1.93
CA PRO A 52 -17.34 -14.72 -2.85
C PRO A 52 -18.49 -13.87 -3.41
N VAL A 53 -18.58 -13.79 -4.73
CA VAL A 53 -19.68 -13.18 -5.47
C VAL A 53 -20.59 -14.28 -5.98
N PHE A 54 -21.82 -14.31 -5.49
CA PHE A 54 -22.82 -15.29 -5.92
C PHE A 54 -23.64 -14.70 -7.07
N SER A 55 -23.64 -15.37 -8.21
CA SER A 55 -24.57 -15.11 -9.32
C SER A 55 -25.41 -16.36 -9.55
N GLU A 56 -26.72 -16.25 -9.30
CA GLU A 56 -27.65 -17.33 -9.57
C GLU A 56 -28.12 -17.26 -11.03
N ILE A 57 -27.88 -18.33 -11.79
CA ILE A 57 -28.48 -18.52 -13.11
C ILE A 57 -29.53 -19.62 -12.98
N LEU A 58 -30.80 -19.21 -12.93
CA LEU A 58 -31.93 -20.11 -13.09
C LEU A 58 -32.11 -20.41 -14.58
N THR A 59 -31.87 -21.66 -14.97
CA THR A 59 -32.17 -22.14 -16.33
C THR A 59 -33.00 -23.40 -16.27
N SER A 60 -34.08 -23.47 -17.05
CA SER A 60 -34.77 -24.72 -17.34
C SER A 60 -34.04 -25.42 -18.48
N ILE A 61 -33.81 -26.73 -18.35
CA ILE A 61 -33.15 -27.54 -19.37
C ILE A 61 -34.16 -28.58 -19.84
N GLU A 62 -34.77 -28.30 -20.98
CA GLU A 62 -35.90 -29.08 -21.48
C GLU A 62 -35.47 -30.33 -22.28
N THR A 63 -34.18 -30.49 -22.60
CA THR A 63 -33.65 -31.67 -23.30
C THR A 63 -32.27 -32.12 -22.78
N PRO A 64 -31.91 -33.42 -22.87
CA PRO A 64 -30.57 -33.91 -22.50
C PRO A 64 -29.48 -33.21 -23.33
N GLY A 65 -28.40 -32.77 -22.69
CA GLY A 65 -27.39 -31.97 -23.40
C GLY A 65 -26.17 -31.60 -22.57
N LYS A 66 -25.18 -31.03 -23.24
CA LYS A 66 -23.99 -30.42 -22.62
C LYS A 66 -24.21 -28.94 -22.44
N ILE A 67 -24.05 -28.45 -21.21
CA ILE A 67 -24.04 -27.02 -20.92
C ILE A 67 -22.60 -26.60 -20.68
N THR A 68 -22.17 -25.56 -21.38
CA THR A 68 -20.88 -24.91 -21.14
C THR A 68 -21.15 -23.64 -20.35
N LEU A 69 -20.71 -23.62 -19.10
CA LEU A 69 -20.80 -22.42 -18.26
C LEU A 69 -19.56 -21.57 -18.51
N GLY A 70 -19.76 -20.37 -19.05
CA GLY A 70 -18.71 -19.37 -19.12
C GLY A 70 -18.50 -18.77 -17.73
N LEU A 71 -17.39 -19.09 -17.08
CA LEU A 71 -16.97 -18.33 -15.91
C LEU A 71 -16.55 -16.93 -16.39
N GLY A 72 -17.02 -15.88 -15.70
CA GLY A 72 -16.62 -14.51 -15.99
C GLY A 72 -15.11 -14.41 -16.03
N CYS A 73 -14.56 -13.89 -17.14
CA CYS A 73 -13.12 -13.79 -17.29
C CYS A 73 -12.59 -12.78 -16.26
N GLY A 74 -11.64 -13.21 -15.42
CA GLY A 74 -10.95 -12.32 -14.49
C GLY A 74 -10.29 -11.16 -15.23
N LEU A 75 -10.16 -10.02 -14.56
CA LEU A 75 -9.72 -8.72 -15.09
C LEU A 75 -8.30 -8.71 -15.73
N LEU A 76 -7.58 -9.84 -15.74
CA LEU A 76 -6.18 -9.97 -16.16
C LEU A 76 -5.94 -10.93 -17.34
N GLY A 77 -6.98 -11.44 -18.01
CA GLY A 77 -6.83 -12.16 -19.28
C GLY A 77 -6.09 -13.51 -19.23
N LEU A 78 -5.83 -14.07 -18.04
CA LEU A 78 -5.28 -15.40 -17.87
C LEU A 78 -6.39 -16.46 -18.02
N GLY A 79 -6.61 -16.89 -19.26
CA GLY A 79 -7.25 -18.16 -19.65
C GLY A 79 -8.59 -18.51 -18.98
N CYS A 80 -9.70 -18.26 -19.66
CA CYS A 80 -11.02 -18.63 -19.15
C CYS A 80 -11.18 -20.17 -19.19
N ILE A 81 -11.25 -20.83 -18.03
CA ILE A 81 -11.50 -22.29 -17.95
C ILE A 81 -13.00 -22.52 -18.06
N ALA A 82 -13.48 -22.88 -19.26
CA ALA A 82 -14.87 -23.30 -19.43
C ALA A 82 -15.08 -24.68 -18.78
N LYS A 83 -16.09 -24.80 -17.90
CA LYS A 83 -16.48 -26.11 -17.34
C LYS A 83 -17.75 -26.59 -18.06
N THR A 84 -17.66 -27.76 -18.66
CA THR A 84 -18.81 -28.41 -19.31
C THR A 84 -19.47 -29.38 -18.33
N ILE A 85 -20.78 -29.25 -18.14
CA ILE A 85 -21.60 -30.19 -17.39
C ILE A 85 -22.46 -30.96 -18.41
N SER A 86 -22.47 -32.29 -18.31
CA SER A 86 -23.34 -33.15 -19.13
C SER A 86 -24.53 -33.58 -18.29
N ILE A 87 -25.75 -33.45 -18.84
CA ILE A 87 -26.98 -33.86 -18.17
C ILE A 87 -27.68 -34.91 -19.04
N GLU A 88 -27.98 -36.06 -18.45
CA GLU A 88 -28.42 -37.27 -19.16
C GLU A 88 -29.94 -37.35 -19.37
N SER A 89 -30.75 -36.53 -18.69
CA SER A 89 -32.21 -36.49 -18.85
C SER A 89 -32.80 -35.09 -18.60
N PRO A 90 -33.97 -34.74 -19.18
CA PRO A 90 -34.61 -33.45 -18.94
C PRO A 90 -34.88 -33.26 -17.44
N THR A 91 -34.25 -32.25 -16.84
CA THR A 91 -34.32 -31.99 -15.40
C THR A 91 -34.31 -30.49 -15.18
N VAL A 92 -35.12 -29.99 -14.23
CA VAL A 92 -34.97 -28.61 -13.74
C VAL A 92 -33.82 -28.63 -12.74
N CYS A 93 -32.70 -28.00 -13.08
CA CYS A 93 -31.57 -27.81 -12.16
C CYS A 93 -31.28 -26.32 -11.96
N THR A 94 -30.92 -25.94 -10.74
CA THR A 94 -30.43 -24.58 -10.45
C THR A 94 -28.92 -24.58 -10.53
N VAL A 95 -28.33 -23.65 -11.30
CA VAL A 95 -26.88 -23.48 -11.39
C VAL A 95 -26.51 -22.21 -10.63
N THR A 96 -25.87 -22.38 -9.48
CA THR A 96 -25.25 -21.26 -8.75
C THR A 96 -23.80 -21.11 -9.22
N VAL A 97 -23.47 -19.96 -9.79
CA VAL A 97 -22.09 -19.60 -10.10
C VAL A 97 -21.54 -18.82 -8.91
N VAL A 98 -20.46 -19.33 -8.31
CA VAL A 98 -19.69 -18.62 -7.28
C VAL A 98 -18.43 -18.10 -7.95
N ASP A 99 -18.35 -16.80 -8.11
CA ASP A 99 -17.10 -16.10 -8.47
C ASP A 99 -16.43 -15.64 -7.17
N THR A 100 -15.13 -15.35 -7.21
CA THR A 100 -14.40 -14.81 -6.06
C THR A 100 -13.66 -13.57 -6.49
N LYS A 101 -14.00 -12.43 -5.89
CA LYS A 101 -13.26 -11.18 -6.06
C LYS A 101 -12.22 -11.07 -4.95
N THR A 102 -10.95 -11.10 -5.33
CA THR A 102 -9.85 -10.77 -4.45
C THR A 102 -9.69 -9.25 -4.39
N THR A 103 -9.74 -8.66 -3.20
CA THR A 103 -9.52 -7.23 -2.93
C THR A 103 -8.34 -7.09 -1.99
N THR A 104 -7.37 -6.25 -2.33
CA THR A 104 -6.25 -5.92 -1.45
C THR A 104 -6.51 -4.59 -0.76
N HIS A 105 -6.43 -4.58 0.57
CA HIS A 105 -6.59 -3.38 1.40
C HIS A 105 -5.23 -2.87 1.88
N VAL A 106 -5.12 -1.56 2.05
CA VAL A 106 -3.95 -0.90 2.65
C VAL A 106 -4.06 -0.90 4.18
N GLU A 107 -3.08 -1.50 4.86
CA GLU A 107 -2.94 -1.43 6.32
C GLU A 107 -2.29 -0.10 6.74
N LEU A 108 -2.74 0.48 7.87
CA LEU A 108 -2.00 1.53 8.57
C LEU A 108 -1.32 0.93 9.79
N ILE A 109 0.00 1.02 9.84
CA ILE A 109 0.82 0.55 10.95
C ILE A 109 1.62 1.68 11.58
N ARG A 110 1.93 1.55 12.86
CA ARG A 110 2.97 2.32 13.53
C ARG A 110 4.25 1.49 13.52
N VAL A 111 5.37 2.13 13.22
CA VAL A 111 6.69 1.52 13.25
C VAL A 111 7.56 2.27 14.25
N ASP A 112 8.15 1.54 15.20
CA ASP A 112 9.24 2.06 16.02
C ASP A 112 10.52 2.02 15.18
N LEU A 113 11.07 3.19 14.85
CA LEU A 113 12.23 3.29 13.95
C LEU A 113 13.56 2.82 14.56
N LEU A 114 13.60 2.58 15.89
CA LEU A 114 14.80 2.13 16.59
C LEU A 114 14.77 0.61 16.84
N SER A 115 13.60 0.03 17.04
CA SER A 115 13.45 -1.41 17.24
C SER A 115 12.94 -2.16 16.01
N GLY A 116 12.32 -1.45 15.06
CA GLY A 116 11.61 -2.03 13.92
C GLY A 116 10.25 -2.65 14.27
N THR A 117 9.85 -2.60 15.54
CA THR A 117 8.58 -3.18 16.02
C THR A 117 7.40 -2.47 15.38
N THR A 118 6.40 -3.23 14.95
CA THR A 118 5.18 -2.70 14.35
C THR A 118 3.95 -2.87 15.25
N THR A 119 2.97 -2.00 15.08
CA THR A 119 1.63 -2.15 15.66
C THR A 119 0.59 -1.71 14.64
N THR A 120 -0.34 -2.60 14.31
CA THR A 120 -1.47 -2.29 13.43
C THR A 120 -2.41 -1.27 14.07
N VAL A 121 -2.73 -0.21 13.32
CA VAL A 121 -3.79 0.74 13.65
C VAL A 121 -5.11 0.28 13.04
N THR A 122 -5.11 0.03 11.72
CA THR A 122 -6.24 -0.56 10.99
C THR A 122 -5.73 -1.47 9.87
N ASN A 123 -6.51 -2.50 9.55
CA ASN A 123 -6.27 -3.42 8.43
C ASN A 123 -6.80 -2.89 7.08
N SER A 124 -7.53 -1.78 7.09
CA SER A 124 -8.03 -1.12 5.89
C SER A 124 -8.20 0.37 6.16
N VAL A 125 -7.43 1.20 5.46
CA VAL A 125 -7.51 2.66 5.53
C VAL A 125 -8.64 3.15 4.62
N GLY A 126 -9.58 3.91 5.19
CA GLY A 126 -10.66 4.52 4.43
C GLY A 126 -11.48 3.49 3.64
N ASN A 127 -11.50 3.63 2.32
CA ASN A 127 -12.22 2.72 1.41
C ASN A 127 -11.41 1.48 0.97
N GLY A 128 -10.18 1.32 1.48
CA GLY A 128 -9.27 0.22 1.13
C GLY A 128 -8.41 0.45 -0.11
N ASP A 129 -8.62 1.53 -0.87
CA ASP A 129 -7.78 1.86 -2.03
C ASP A 129 -6.34 2.19 -1.61
N GLY A 130 -5.41 2.00 -2.55
CA GLY A 130 -4.01 2.43 -2.43
C GLY A 130 -3.88 3.87 -1.92
N ALA A 131 -3.18 4.02 -0.79
CA ALA A 131 -2.87 5.31 -0.17
C ALA A 131 -1.37 5.58 -0.30
N ASN A 132 -1.00 6.74 -0.84
CA ASN A 132 0.38 7.20 -0.98
C ASN A 132 0.50 8.69 -0.60
N ALA A 133 1.69 9.27 -0.68
CA ALA A 133 1.97 10.64 -0.29
C ALA A 133 1.52 10.90 1.16
N LEU A 134 1.77 9.94 2.06
CA LEU A 134 1.29 10.01 3.44
C LEU A 134 2.04 11.11 4.19
N ALA A 135 1.31 12.01 4.84
CA ALA A 135 1.88 13.14 5.57
C ALA A 135 1.16 13.35 6.91
N TYR A 136 1.88 13.85 7.91
CA TYR A 136 1.28 14.26 9.19
C TYR A 136 1.19 15.78 9.27
N ASN A 137 0.01 16.32 9.59
CA ASN A 137 -0.17 17.75 9.76
C ASN A 137 -0.02 18.15 11.23
N PRO A 138 1.02 18.91 11.62
CA PRO A 138 1.21 19.32 13.01
C PRO A 138 0.17 20.33 13.50
N LEU A 139 -0.60 20.95 12.61
CA LEU A 139 -1.57 21.98 12.97
C LEU A 139 -2.92 21.43 13.46
N ASP A 140 -3.27 20.19 13.09
CA ASP A 140 -4.53 19.54 13.49
C ASP A 140 -4.37 18.09 13.97
N ASN A 141 -3.17 17.52 13.92
CA ASN A 141 -2.85 16.15 14.33
C ASN A 141 -3.47 15.05 13.47
N TYR A 142 -3.85 15.35 12.23
CA TYR A 142 -4.30 14.33 11.29
C TYR A 142 -3.20 13.86 10.37
N LEU A 143 -3.40 12.64 9.83
CA LEU A 143 -2.69 12.17 8.66
C LEU A 143 -3.45 12.61 7.41
N TYR A 144 -2.73 12.81 6.32
CA TYR A 144 -3.26 13.10 5.01
C TYR A 144 -2.57 12.22 3.98
N ALA A 145 -3.30 11.77 2.96
CA ALA A 145 -2.74 10.94 1.91
C ALA A 145 -3.50 11.15 0.61
N ARG A 146 -2.87 10.78 -0.50
CA ARG A 146 -3.57 10.55 -1.76
C ARG A 146 -4.18 9.15 -1.72
N GLN A 147 -5.50 9.03 -1.85
CA GLN A 147 -6.24 7.78 -2.01
C GLN A 147 -7.10 7.86 -3.27
N GLY A 148 -6.84 6.98 -4.25
CA GLY A 148 -7.49 7.06 -5.56
C GLY A 148 -7.30 8.43 -6.23
N THR A 149 -8.38 9.10 -6.61
CA THR A 149 -8.31 10.45 -7.21
C THR A 149 -8.48 11.57 -6.19
N LYS A 150 -8.24 11.32 -4.91
CA LYS A 150 -8.53 12.28 -3.83
C LYS A 150 -7.34 12.47 -2.91
N ILE A 151 -7.28 13.64 -2.27
CA ILE A 151 -6.60 13.76 -0.98
C ILE A 151 -7.62 13.48 0.11
N VAL A 152 -7.27 12.58 1.01
CA VAL A 152 -8.07 12.19 2.16
C VAL A 152 -7.37 12.61 3.44
N ARG A 153 -8.17 12.94 4.46
CA ARG A 153 -7.74 13.04 5.85
C ARG A 153 -7.94 11.69 6.51
N ILE A 154 -6.93 11.15 7.15
CA ILE A 154 -6.98 9.88 7.89
C ILE A 154 -7.02 10.17 9.39
N HIS A 155 -8.06 9.65 10.06
CA HIS A 155 -8.26 9.74 11.50
C HIS A 155 -7.40 8.73 12.26
N ALA A 156 -7.34 8.88 13.60
CA ALA A 156 -6.52 8.03 14.46
C ALA A 156 -6.89 6.54 14.45
N ASP A 157 -8.11 6.20 14.02
CA ASP A 157 -8.61 4.84 13.83
C ASP A 157 -8.49 4.33 12.38
N GLY A 158 -7.96 5.16 11.47
CA GLY A 158 -7.79 4.83 10.06
C GLY A 158 -9.00 5.09 9.16
N THR A 159 -10.12 5.60 9.71
CA THR A 159 -11.23 6.12 8.89
C THR A 159 -10.81 7.38 8.14
N THR A 160 -11.51 7.71 7.06
CA THR A 160 -11.14 8.85 6.21
C THR A 160 -12.27 9.82 5.93
N ASP A 161 -11.91 11.09 5.77
CA ASP A 161 -12.74 12.11 5.11
C ASP A 161 -12.11 12.51 3.79
N ASP A 162 -12.94 12.69 2.76
CA ASP A 162 -12.51 13.29 1.49
C ASP A 162 -12.28 14.79 1.68
N ILE A 163 -11.10 15.28 1.30
CA ILE A 163 -10.74 16.70 1.43
C ILE A 163 -10.80 17.43 0.10
N LEU A 164 -10.23 16.83 -0.95
CA LEU A 164 -10.27 17.42 -2.30
C LEU A 164 -10.15 16.34 -3.38
N ASP A 165 -10.76 16.61 -4.53
CA ASP A 165 -10.55 15.84 -5.75
C ASP A 165 -9.29 16.33 -6.47
N LEU A 166 -8.38 15.40 -6.79
CA LEU A 166 -7.20 15.66 -7.58
C LEU A 166 -7.58 15.88 -9.05
N PRO A 167 -7.18 16.99 -9.69
CA PRO A 167 -7.28 17.15 -11.13
C PRO A 167 -6.59 15.98 -11.85
N SER A 168 -7.10 15.56 -13.00
CA SER A 168 -6.60 14.38 -13.73
C SER A 168 -5.09 14.43 -14.04
N ALA A 169 -4.49 15.62 -14.20
CA ALA A 169 -3.06 15.77 -14.41
C ALA A 169 -2.21 15.44 -13.16
N THR A 170 -2.83 15.37 -11.99
CA THR A 170 -2.18 15.25 -10.67
C THR A 170 -2.50 13.93 -9.98
N THR A 171 -3.26 13.04 -10.62
CA THR A 171 -3.68 11.76 -10.02
C THR A 171 -2.54 10.79 -9.74
N ASN A 172 -1.34 11.09 -10.25
CA ASN A 172 -0.17 10.22 -10.24
C ASN A 172 0.83 10.60 -9.14
N VAL A 173 0.49 11.55 -8.27
CA VAL A 173 1.35 11.93 -7.15
C VAL A 173 1.38 10.80 -6.12
N PHE A 174 2.58 10.46 -5.67
CA PHE A 174 2.82 9.41 -4.67
C PHE A 174 3.89 9.80 -3.65
N VAL A 175 4.52 10.96 -3.81
CA VAL A 175 5.47 11.53 -2.85
C VAL A 175 4.78 12.67 -2.14
N GLY A 176 4.86 12.74 -0.80
CA GLY A 176 4.12 13.75 -0.05
C GLY A 176 4.66 14.03 1.35
N ASP A 177 4.69 15.29 1.76
CA ASP A 177 4.85 15.66 3.17
C ASP A 177 4.29 17.06 3.44
N ILE A 178 3.95 17.34 4.70
CA ILE A 178 3.41 18.62 5.16
C ILE A 178 4.50 19.40 5.88
N ASP A 179 4.72 20.64 5.45
CA ASP A 179 5.64 21.54 6.15
C ASP A 179 5.08 22.05 7.48
N GLU A 180 5.93 22.66 8.30
CA GLU A 180 5.54 23.24 9.60
C GLU A 180 4.46 24.31 9.54
N THR A 181 4.24 24.89 8.36
CA THR A 181 3.22 25.92 8.14
C THR A 181 1.91 25.35 7.63
N GLY A 182 1.80 24.02 7.46
CA GLY A 182 0.58 23.34 7.06
C GLY A 182 0.34 23.31 5.56
N PHE A 183 1.38 23.50 4.73
CA PHE A 183 1.26 23.24 3.30
C PHE A 183 1.67 21.81 2.98
N PHE A 184 0.80 21.12 2.25
CA PHE A 184 1.07 19.79 1.76
C PHE A 184 1.72 19.88 0.38
N TRP A 185 2.93 19.36 0.32
CA TRP A 185 3.72 19.27 -0.89
C TRP A 185 3.59 17.87 -1.42
N VAL A 186 3.10 17.73 -2.65
CA VAL A 186 2.99 16.43 -3.34
C VAL A 186 3.72 16.44 -4.67
N SER A 187 4.20 15.28 -5.10
CA SER A 187 4.99 15.12 -6.33
C SER A 187 4.80 13.74 -6.98
N ASN A 188 4.95 13.69 -8.30
CA ASN A 188 5.13 12.49 -9.09
C ASN A 188 6.63 12.14 -9.16
N GLY A 189 7.14 11.52 -8.10
CA GLY A 189 8.51 11.03 -8.02
C GLY A 189 9.59 12.09 -8.19
N GLY A 190 9.29 13.35 -7.87
CA GLY A 190 10.18 14.51 -7.98
C GLY A 190 10.17 15.22 -9.34
N SER A 191 9.37 14.81 -10.32
CA SER A 191 9.36 15.44 -11.66
C SER A 191 8.58 16.76 -11.71
N ASP A 192 7.65 16.91 -10.78
CA ASP A 192 6.78 18.07 -10.59
C ASP A 192 6.56 18.31 -9.10
N TRP A 193 5.86 19.37 -8.75
CA TRP A 193 5.45 19.66 -7.39
C TRP A 193 4.13 20.39 -7.39
N TYR A 194 3.33 20.15 -6.36
CA TYR A 194 2.09 20.84 -6.09
C TYR A 194 2.06 21.26 -4.63
N LYS A 195 1.55 22.46 -4.38
CA LYS A 195 1.35 23.03 -3.05
C LYS A 195 -0.14 23.09 -2.76
N ILE A 196 -0.58 22.36 -1.74
CA ILE A 196 -1.97 22.31 -1.30
C ILE A 196 -2.06 22.93 0.09
N ASP A 197 -3.09 23.75 0.32
CA ASP A 197 -3.34 24.35 1.62
C ASP A 197 -4.04 23.37 2.57
N MET A 198 -3.33 22.94 3.62
CA MET A 198 -3.88 22.06 4.67
C MET A 198 -3.92 22.77 6.03
N ARG A 199 -3.82 24.10 6.05
CA ARG A 199 -3.89 24.87 7.30
C ARG A 199 -5.32 24.88 7.84
N PRO A 200 -5.54 24.41 9.08
CA PRO A 200 -6.85 24.49 9.70
C PRO A 200 -7.35 25.93 9.72
N LEU A 201 -8.64 26.13 9.44
CA LEU A 201 -9.32 27.43 9.39
C LEU A 201 -8.88 28.36 8.25
N SER A 202 -7.97 27.94 7.37
CA SER A 202 -7.67 28.72 6.17
C SER A 202 -8.89 28.81 5.25
N SER A 203 -9.16 30.00 4.70
CA SER A 203 -10.22 30.19 3.70
C SER A 203 -9.96 29.42 2.40
N THR A 204 -8.74 28.96 2.19
CA THR A 204 -8.32 28.16 1.03
C THR A 204 -7.97 26.72 1.40
N PHE A 205 -8.35 26.24 2.59
CA PHE A 205 -8.15 24.85 2.99
C PHE A 205 -8.69 23.86 1.92
N GLY A 206 -7.87 22.87 1.56
CA GLY A 206 -8.18 21.88 0.53
C GLY A 206 -8.01 22.39 -0.91
N GLN A 207 -7.34 23.52 -1.14
CA GLN A 207 -7.11 24.08 -2.48
C GLN A 207 -5.66 23.99 -2.93
N PHE A 208 -5.47 23.77 -4.23
CA PHE A 208 -4.18 23.94 -4.90
C PHE A 208 -3.82 25.42 -4.95
N LEU A 209 -2.65 25.76 -4.41
CA LEU A 209 -2.15 27.14 -4.40
C LEU A 209 -1.11 27.39 -5.48
N ALA A 210 -0.27 26.40 -5.77
CA ALA A 210 0.80 26.52 -6.75
C ALA A 210 1.23 25.13 -7.25
N ASN A 211 1.85 25.10 -8.43
CA ASN A 211 2.48 23.91 -8.98
C ASN A 211 3.58 24.30 -9.98
N GLY A 212 4.42 23.33 -10.33
CA GLY A 212 5.41 23.48 -11.38
C GLY A 212 6.10 22.16 -11.72
N THR A 213 6.87 22.18 -12.80
CA THR A 213 7.79 21.09 -13.15
C THR A 213 9.19 21.44 -12.69
N VAL A 214 10.01 20.41 -12.42
CA VAL A 214 11.38 20.60 -11.96
C VAL A 214 12.29 19.50 -12.51
N ALA A 215 13.50 19.87 -12.89
CA ALA A 215 14.52 18.89 -13.22
C ALA A 215 14.98 18.19 -11.93
N LYS A 216 14.77 16.87 -11.85
CA LYS A 216 15.20 16.08 -10.70
C LYS A 216 16.56 15.41 -10.96
N PRO A 217 17.50 15.47 -9.99
CA PRO A 217 18.79 14.79 -10.11
C PRO A 217 18.66 13.27 -9.93
N VAL A 218 17.60 12.82 -9.25
CA VAL A 218 17.30 11.42 -8.91
C VAL A 218 15.79 11.21 -8.97
N SER A 219 15.33 9.98 -9.17
CA SER A 219 13.95 9.60 -8.85
C SER A 219 13.85 9.37 -7.34
N ILE A 220 12.82 9.95 -6.73
CA ILE A 220 12.49 9.79 -5.31
C ILE A 220 11.19 9.01 -5.16
N ALA A 221 11.08 8.25 -4.08
CA ALA A 221 9.87 7.49 -3.75
C ALA A 221 9.05 8.13 -2.62
N ASP A 222 9.72 8.94 -1.79
CA ASP A 222 9.13 9.67 -0.67
C ASP A 222 10.01 10.89 -0.35
N TRP A 223 9.55 11.83 0.46
CA TRP A 223 10.34 12.95 1.00
C TRP A 223 9.86 13.36 2.39
N VAL A 224 10.69 14.11 3.10
CA VAL A 224 10.37 14.56 4.46
C VAL A 224 10.77 16.01 4.69
N TYR A 225 9.94 16.72 5.42
CA TYR A 225 10.23 18.05 5.93
C TYR A 225 10.97 17.97 7.27
N PHE A 226 11.94 18.87 7.47
CA PHE A 226 12.60 19.07 8.76
C PHE A 226 12.52 20.54 9.15
N PRO A 227 11.94 20.89 10.31
CA PRO A 227 11.95 22.28 10.77
C PRO A 227 13.35 22.87 10.91
N PHE A 228 14.30 22.08 11.41
CA PHE A 228 15.69 22.50 11.60
C PHE A 228 16.56 22.29 10.35
N GLY A 229 16.04 21.65 9.30
CA GLY A 229 16.75 21.44 8.03
C GLY A 229 16.72 22.66 7.11
N GLY A 230 15.95 23.69 7.47
CA GLY A 230 15.68 24.84 6.63
C GLY A 230 14.44 24.65 5.75
N SER A 231 14.22 25.56 4.81
CA SER A 231 13.05 25.59 3.90
C SER A 231 13.19 24.53 2.79
N TYR A 232 13.28 23.25 3.18
CA TYR A 232 13.57 22.14 2.28
C TYR A 232 12.76 20.88 2.62
N LEU A 233 12.41 20.13 1.56
CA LEU A 233 12.03 18.72 1.65
C LEU A 233 13.25 17.88 1.28
N TYR A 234 13.57 16.88 2.09
CA TYR A 234 14.72 15.99 1.91
C TYR A 234 14.26 14.61 1.46
N SER A 235 15.09 13.94 0.67
CA SER A 235 14.75 12.61 0.17
C SER A 235 15.99 11.79 -0.16
N LEU A 236 15.88 10.47 0.02
CA LEU A 236 16.71 9.51 -0.68
C LEU A 236 16.16 9.26 -2.08
N GLY A 237 17.03 9.40 -3.07
CA GLY A 237 16.72 9.04 -4.44
C GLY A 237 17.86 8.32 -5.13
N ALA A 238 17.53 7.63 -6.22
CA ALA A 238 18.45 6.77 -6.93
C ALA A 238 18.99 7.44 -8.22
N ILE A 239 20.30 7.35 -8.45
CA ILE A 239 21.01 7.83 -9.65
C ILE A 239 22.06 6.81 -10.08
N ASN A 240 22.08 6.40 -11.37
CA ASN A 240 23.16 5.61 -11.97
C ASN A 240 23.66 4.41 -11.12
N LYS A 241 22.75 3.68 -10.46
CA LYS A 241 23.04 2.56 -9.53
C LYS A 241 23.63 2.96 -8.16
N GLY A 242 23.48 4.20 -7.74
CA GLY A 242 23.82 4.69 -6.40
C GLY A 242 22.68 5.46 -5.76
N ILE A 243 22.72 5.59 -4.43
CA ILE A 243 21.75 6.38 -3.66
C ILE A 243 22.35 7.75 -3.36
N SER A 244 21.52 8.78 -3.38
CA SER A 244 21.90 10.13 -2.96
C SER A 244 20.86 10.71 -2.02
N LEU A 245 21.34 11.44 -1.02
CA LEU A 245 20.51 12.38 -0.28
C LEU A 245 20.37 13.65 -1.13
N VAL A 246 19.13 14.02 -1.43
CA VAL A 246 18.79 15.23 -2.16
C VAL A 246 17.83 16.07 -1.35
N ARG A 247 17.70 17.34 -1.73
CA ARG A 247 16.71 18.25 -1.15
C ARG A 247 16.06 19.12 -2.20
N PHE A 248 14.78 19.40 -2.02
CA PHE A 248 13.97 20.32 -2.81
C PHE A 248 13.75 21.60 -2.01
N SER A 249 14.10 22.74 -2.59
CA SER A 249 13.93 24.06 -1.98
C SER A 249 12.49 24.54 -2.08
N LEU A 250 11.87 24.87 -0.94
CA LEU A 250 10.52 25.45 -0.90
C LEU A 250 10.50 26.94 -1.28
N ASP A 251 11.67 27.58 -1.32
CA ASP A 251 11.82 28.99 -1.69
C ASP A 251 12.07 29.18 -3.19
N THR A 252 12.86 28.27 -3.79
CA THR A 252 13.31 28.37 -5.19
C THR A 252 12.74 27.28 -6.11
N PHE A 253 11.99 26.33 -5.56
CA PHE A 253 11.35 25.22 -6.28
C PHE A 253 12.33 24.40 -7.13
N SER A 254 13.51 24.12 -6.57
CA SER A 254 14.60 23.45 -7.27
C SER A 254 15.26 22.38 -6.41
N PHE A 255 15.69 21.28 -7.03
CA PHE A 255 16.49 20.27 -6.36
C PHE A 255 17.97 20.64 -6.25
N SER A 256 18.61 20.15 -5.20
CA SER A 256 20.07 20.05 -5.08
C SER A 256 20.46 18.71 -4.46
N THR A 257 21.58 18.14 -4.92
CA THR A 257 22.16 16.97 -4.27
C THR A 257 22.92 17.40 -3.02
N VAL A 258 22.60 16.79 -1.88
CA VAL A 258 23.31 17.03 -0.62
C VAL A 258 24.59 16.21 -0.59
N ARG A 259 24.47 14.88 -0.78
CA ARG A 259 25.61 13.97 -0.91
C ARG A 259 25.20 12.63 -1.54
N THR A 260 26.18 11.90 -2.05
CA THR A 260 26.02 10.49 -2.43
C THR A 260 26.18 9.58 -1.21
N LEU A 261 25.52 8.42 -1.22
CA LEU A 261 25.49 7.44 -0.14
C LEU A 261 25.87 6.05 -0.69
N PRO A 262 27.17 5.82 -0.99
CA PRO A 262 27.63 4.55 -1.57
C PRO A 262 27.48 3.34 -0.63
N GLN A 263 27.24 3.58 0.67
CA GLN A 263 26.99 2.54 1.66
C GLN A 263 25.62 1.87 1.48
N LEU A 264 24.66 2.57 0.87
CA LEU A 264 23.30 2.09 0.67
C LEU A 264 23.20 1.34 -0.65
N ALA A 265 22.51 0.20 -0.63
CA ALA A 265 22.22 -0.56 -1.84
C ALA A 265 21.28 0.23 -2.76
N TYR A 266 21.41 -0.02 -4.07
CA TYR A 266 20.54 0.58 -5.10
C TYR A 266 19.14 -0.03 -5.05
N HIS A 267 18.36 0.41 -4.08
CA HIS A 267 16.98 0.01 -3.83
C HIS A 267 16.05 1.23 -3.79
N THR A 268 14.76 0.98 -3.71
CA THR A 268 13.75 2.00 -3.44
C THR A 268 13.57 2.15 -1.94
N TYR A 269 13.60 3.39 -1.45
CA TYR A 269 13.34 3.72 -0.05
C TYR A 269 12.00 4.46 0.01
N GLY A 270 10.92 3.68 0.09
CA GLY A 270 9.55 4.15 -0.15
C GLY A 270 8.88 4.78 1.06
N ALA A 271 9.39 4.57 2.27
CA ALA A 271 8.91 5.26 3.45
C ALA A 271 10.06 5.98 4.15
N GLN A 272 9.97 7.30 4.24
CA GLN A 272 10.98 8.16 4.84
C GLN A 272 10.38 8.93 6.04
N TYR A 273 11.21 9.19 7.06
CA TYR A 273 10.75 9.81 8.30
C TYR A 273 11.77 10.84 8.79
N GLY A 274 11.31 12.08 9.02
CA GLY A 274 12.14 13.13 9.60
C GLY A 274 12.16 13.09 11.13
N MET A 275 13.35 13.15 11.72
CA MET A 275 13.57 13.42 13.14
C MET A 275 14.05 14.85 13.38
N ASN A 276 13.59 15.49 14.46
CA ASN A 276 14.04 16.84 14.84
C ASN A 276 15.55 16.95 15.18
N ASN A 277 16.26 15.83 15.36
CA ASN A 277 17.71 15.83 15.47
C ASN A 277 18.43 15.95 14.12
N GLY A 278 17.70 16.14 13.02
CA GLY A 278 18.26 16.24 11.67
C GLY A 278 18.62 14.89 11.04
N THR A 279 18.03 13.79 11.51
CA THR A 279 18.23 12.46 10.92
C THR A 279 17.02 12.05 10.10
N LEU A 280 17.25 11.71 8.83
CA LEU A 280 16.27 11.07 7.96
C LEU A 280 16.34 9.56 8.19
N TYR A 281 15.22 8.94 8.54
CA TYR A 281 15.10 7.50 8.58
C TYR A 281 14.43 7.01 7.29
N ALA A 282 14.92 5.93 6.70
CA ALA A 282 14.42 5.43 5.43
C ALA A 282 14.28 3.92 5.46
N SER A 283 13.07 3.42 5.21
CA SER A 283 12.81 1.99 5.07
C SER A 283 13.16 1.54 3.66
N ASP A 284 14.01 0.52 3.54
CA ASP A 284 14.32 -0.15 2.28
C ASP A 284 13.18 -1.09 1.87
N ASN A 285 12.59 -0.88 0.69
CA ASN A 285 11.47 -1.69 0.21
C ASN A 285 11.87 -3.14 -0.11
N THR A 286 13.15 -3.41 -0.32
CA THR A 286 13.67 -4.71 -0.75
C THR A 286 13.75 -5.69 0.41
N ASP A 287 14.24 -5.24 1.57
CA ASP A 287 14.52 -6.08 2.72
C ASP A 287 13.94 -5.56 4.04
N GLY A 288 13.41 -4.35 4.09
CA GLY A 288 12.82 -3.73 5.29
C GLY A 288 13.84 -3.08 6.22
N THR A 289 15.12 -3.04 5.86
CA THR A 289 16.15 -2.38 6.67
C THR A 289 15.79 -0.90 6.83
N ILE A 290 15.77 -0.41 8.07
CA ILE A 290 15.58 1.01 8.36
C ILE A 290 16.96 1.64 8.53
N TRP A 291 17.33 2.47 7.57
CA TRP A 291 18.55 3.27 7.61
C TRP A 291 18.29 4.59 8.31
N ALA A 292 19.30 5.10 9.01
CA ALA A 292 19.34 6.44 9.57
C ALA A 292 20.44 7.25 8.87
N ILE A 293 20.08 8.43 8.38
CA ILE A 293 20.88 9.28 7.51
C ILE A 293 20.87 10.72 8.08
N PRO A 294 21.89 11.10 8.87
CA PRO A 294 22.04 12.48 9.34
C PRO A 294 22.22 13.45 8.20
N ILE A 295 21.53 14.59 8.20
CA ILE A 295 21.69 15.61 7.15
C ILE A 295 22.96 16.45 7.32
N ASP A 296 23.62 16.37 8.48
CA ASP A 296 24.83 17.14 8.82
C ASP A 296 26.11 16.65 8.13
N GLY A 297 26.05 15.49 7.47
CA GLY A 297 27.18 14.89 6.75
C GLY A 297 27.79 13.67 7.45
N SER A 298 27.36 13.34 8.66
CA SER A 298 27.79 12.13 9.38
C SER A 298 27.42 10.85 8.60
N ASP A 299 28.18 9.77 8.85
CA ASP A 299 27.97 8.48 8.20
C ASP A 299 26.58 7.91 8.52
N PRO A 300 25.88 7.32 7.52
CA PRO A 300 24.63 6.63 7.77
C PRO A 300 24.85 5.33 8.55
N TRP A 301 23.85 4.88 9.31
CA TRP A 301 23.87 3.59 9.99
C TRP A 301 22.55 2.83 9.83
N ILE A 302 22.58 1.52 10.05
CA ILE A 302 21.37 0.71 10.16
C ILE A 302 20.78 0.94 11.54
N SER A 303 19.56 1.47 11.60
CA SER A 303 18.83 1.69 12.85
C SER A 303 18.19 0.40 13.34
N SER A 304 17.43 -0.27 12.47
CA SER A 304 16.66 -1.45 12.83
C SER A 304 16.22 -2.26 11.60
N GLN A 305 15.60 -3.40 11.85
CA GLN A 305 14.90 -4.18 10.82
C GLN A 305 13.40 -3.92 10.93
N GLY A 306 12.84 -3.14 10.01
CA GLY A 306 11.41 -2.88 9.94
C GLY A 306 10.66 -3.93 9.12
N PRO A 307 9.35 -3.72 8.91
CA PRO A 307 8.61 -4.47 7.92
C PRO A 307 9.21 -4.18 6.53
N LYS A 308 9.50 -5.24 5.78
CA LYS A 308 9.64 -5.13 4.32
C LYS A 308 8.34 -4.54 3.75
N SER A 309 8.35 -3.94 2.57
CA SER A 309 7.14 -3.69 1.77
C SER A 309 7.56 -3.12 0.43
N SER A 310 7.02 -3.65 -0.67
CA SER A 310 7.31 -3.14 -2.02
C SER A 310 6.56 -1.85 -2.35
N SER A 311 5.51 -1.51 -1.60
CA SER A 311 4.68 -0.31 -1.76
C SER A 311 4.27 0.22 -0.38
N ASN A 312 4.86 1.34 0.03
CA ASN A 312 4.69 1.96 1.34
C ASN A 312 4.94 3.47 1.23
N ASP A 313 4.49 4.20 2.24
CA ASP A 313 4.83 5.60 2.46
C ASP A 313 4.98 5.84 3.97
N GLY A 314 5.80 6.84 4.33
CA GLY A 314 6.10 7.17 5.71
C GLY A 314 5.54 8.53 6.09
N ALA A 315 4.95 8.63 7.29
CA ALA A 315 4.67 9.93 7.90
C ALA A 315 5.08 9.93 9.36
N ARG A 316 5.49 11.10 9.83
CA ARG A 316 5.88 11.30 11.23
C ARG A 316 5.61 12.72 11.70
N CYS A 317 5.20 12.85 12.96
CA CYS A 317 5.33 14.11 13.68
C CYS A 317 6.80 14.38 14.03
N VAL A 318 7.44 15.30 13.31
CA VAL A 318 8.87 15.64 13.48
C VAL A 318 9.13 16.35 14.82
N TRP A 319 8.12 17.01 15.39
CA TRP A 319 8.22 17.75 16.66
C TRP A 319 8.18 16.88 17.91
N ASN A 320 7.80 15.60 17.79
CA ASN A 320 7.79 14.67 18.91
C ASN A 320 9.18 14.05 19.13
N LEU A 321 9.99 14.70 19.97
CA LEU A 321 10.88 13.96 20.87
C LEU A 321 10.13 13.68 22.16
N VAL A 322 10.10 12.40 22.52
CA VAL A 322 9.98 12.03 23.92
C VAL A 322 11.26 12.53 24.59
N ILE A 323 11.09 13.44 25.55
CA ILE A 323 12.15 13.88 26.47
C ILE A 323 12.51 12.72 27.40
#